data_AF-A0A2D6MQ38-F1
#
_entry.id   AF-A0A2D6MQ38-F1
#
_cell.length_a   1.000
_cell.length_b   1.000
_cell.length_c   1.000
_cell.angle_alpha   90.00
_cell.angle_beta   90.00
_cell.angle_gamma   90.00
#
_symmetry.space_group_name_H-M   'P 1'
#
loop_
_entity.id
_entity.type
_entity.pdbx_description
1 polymer ?
#
loop_
_entity_poly.entity_id
_entity_poly.type
_entity_poly.pdbx_seq_one_letter_code
_entity_poly.pdbx_strand_id
1 'polypeptide(L)'
;MYRQMPASGWGGPEMRCTFKMSSVMLTIAGSELPREESHMDRGRLICEELKRAGIRHIAWLPETETHFMNGAMLGDPEIQVVQVCKEGEAIAICAGLYLAGMRGAALMENQGLFESGNVLKWAISLEVPMLILVGVMGYRLHIEQSLAGRQEGPASPELRLVGAAFDITKPFLEALGISRHHVQSDDDVKKLGLAFDEALSTRRPVAVLLTSADGYVTGTAEGA
;
A
#
# COMPACT_ATOMS: atom_id res chain seq x y z
N MET A 1 -50.01 1.62 -6.37
CA MET A 1 -50.19 3.09 -6.30
C MET A 1 -49.17 3.63 -5.30
N TYR A 2 -47.93 3.86 -5.76
CA TYR A 2 -46.86 4.39 -4.91
C TYR A 2 -47.06 5.91 -4.75
N ARG A 3 -47.24 6.37 -3.52
CA ARG A 3 -47.43 7.79 -3.21
C ARG A 3 -46.04 8.45 -3.17
N GLN A 4 -45.77 9.35 -4.12
CA GLN A 4 -44.57 10.20 -4.10
C GLN A 4 -44.56 11.08 -2.85
N MET A 5 -43.43 11.13 -2.14
CA MET A 5 -43.16 12.17 -1.13
C MET A 5 -42.61 13.42 -1.83
N PRO A 6 -43.01 14.63 -1.40
CA PRO A 6 -42.58 15.87 -2.04
C PRO A 6 -41.12 16.20 -1.74
N ALA A 7 -40.44 16.71 -2.76
CA ALA A 7 -39.09 17.27 -2.69
C ALA A 7 -39.15 18.72 -2.20
N SER A 8 -38.77 18.96 -0.94
CA SER A 8 -38.32 20.28 -0.49
C SER A 8 -37.59 20.20 0.85
N GLY A 9 -36.41 20.82 0.93
CA GLY A 9 -35.91 21.39 2.18
C GLY A 9 -34.74 20.70 2.89
N TRP A 10 -33.66 20.32 2.20
CA TRP A 10 -32.36 20.13 2.87
C TRP A 10 -31.62 21.46 2.94
N GLY A 11 -32.10 22.36 3.80
CA GLY A 11 -31.38 23.55 4.25
C GLY A 11 -30.79 23.29 5.63
N GLY A 12 -29.71 22.51 5.70
CA GLY A 12 -28.89 22.32 6.91
C GLY A 12 -27.49 22.91 6.70
N PRO A 13 -26.81 23.39 7.75
CA PRO A 13 -25.51 24.04 7.61
C PRO A 13 -24.49 23.10 6.95
N GLU A 14 -23.73 23.62 5.97
CA GLU A 14 -22.59 22.93 5.36
C GLU A 14 -21.63 22.45 6.46
N MET A 15 -21.61 21.14 6.70
CA MET A 15 -20.64 20.52 7.59
C MET A 15 -19.33 20.39 6.82
N ARG A 16 -18.52 21.45 6.82
CA ARG A 16 -17.12 21.35 6.39
C ARG A 16 -16.39 20.45 7.37
N CYS A 17 -16.18 19.19 6.99
CA CYS A 17 -15.33 18.28 7.73
C CYS A 17 -13.87 18.70 7.49
N THR A 18 -13.36 19.59 8.34
CA THR A 18 -11.93 19.87 8.40
C THR A 18 -11.28 18.78 9.28
N PHE A 19 -10.66 17.80 8.64
CA PHE A 19 -9.80 16.85 9.36
C PHE A 19 -8.58 17.61 9.87
N LYS A 20 -8.58 17.96 11.16
CA LYS A 20 -7.40 18.46 11.85
C LYS A 20 -6.61 17.23 12.28
N MET A 21 -5.49 16.97 11.61
CA MET A 21 -4.57 15.89 11.95
C MET A 21 -3.87 16.27 13.26
N SER A 22 -4.51 16.00 14.40
CA SER A 22 -3.86 16.07 15.71
C SER A 22 -3.02 14.81 15.86
N SER A 23 -1.70 14.96 15.78
CA SER A 23 -0.71 13.95 16.09
C SER A 23 -0.98 13.37 17.48
N VAL A 24 -1.53 12.15 17.54
CA VAL A 24 -1.49 11.35 18.76
C VAL A 24 -0.09 10.74 18.80
N MET A 25 0.83 11.46 19.44
CA MET A 25 2.19 11.00 19.68
C MET A 25 2.14 9.99 20.82
N LEU A 26 2.07 8.70 20.49
CA LEU A 26 2.27 7.62 21.45
C LEU A 26 3.77 7.54 21.74
N THR A 27 4.22 8.21 22.81
CA THR A 27 5.61 8.12 23.28
C THR A 27 5.87 6.72 23.83
N ILE A 28 6.44 5.83 23.01
CA ILE A 28 7.10 4.62 23.52
C ILE A 28 8.48 5.05 24.02
N ALA A 29 8.72 4.84 25.30
CA ALA A 29 9.98 5.16 25.95
C ALA A 29 11.14 4.36 25.31
N GLY A 30 12.14 5.06 24.79
CA GLY A 30 13.52 4.54 24.76
C GLY A 30 14.11 4.08 23.42
N SER A 31 13.55 4.41 22.26
CA SER A 31 14.27 4.26 20.99
C SER A 31 14.18 5.55 20.18
N GLU A 32 15.31 6.23 19.97
CA GLU A 32 15.42 7.30 18.98
C GLU A 32 15.02 6.72 17.61
N LEU A 33 13.90 7.21 17.05
CA LEU A 33 13.49 6.87 15.69
C LEU A 33 14.59 7.36 14.71
N PRO A 34 14.99 6.56 13.71
CA PRO A 34 15.98 7.00 12.72
C PRO A 34 15.48 8.24 11.96
N ARG A 35 16.41 9.12 11.58
CA ARG A 35 16.14 10.44 10.99
C ARG A 35 15.33 10.34 9.68
N GLU A 36 14.31 11.19 9.59
CA GLU A 36 13.34 11.38 8.48
C GLU A 36 13.96 11.46 7.06
N GLU A 37 15.23 11.87 6.92
CA GLU A 37 15.91 12.00 5.62
C GLU A 37 16.09 10.66 4.88
N SER A 38 16.42 9.57 5.57
CA SER A 38 16.67 8.27 4.91
C SER A 38 15.41 7.63 4.29
N HIS A 39 14.24 7.99 4.80
CA HIS A 39 12.96 7.45 4.33
C HIS A 39 12.43 8.19 3.08
N MET A 40 12.77 9.48 2.95
CA MET A 40 12.38 10.30 1.79
C MET A 40 13.04 9.82 0.49
N ASP A 41 14.26 9.31 0.56
CA ASP A 41 14.98 8.78 -0.61
C ASP A 41 14.30 7.52 -1.16
N ARG A 42 13.84 6.61 -0.28
CA ARG A 42 13.10 5.41 -0.70
C ARG A 42 11.78 5.74 -1.40
N GLY A 43 10.97 6.62 -0.81
CA GLY A 43 9.67 6.99 -1.37
C GLY A 43 9.84 7.56 -2.79
N ARG A 44 10.87 8.39 -2.98
CA ARG A 44 11.26 8.93 -4.29
C ARG A 44 11.68 7.85 -5.26
N LEU A 45 12.54 6.90 -4.86
CA LEU A 45 12.98 5.80 -5.72
C LEU A 45 11.79 4.97 -6.23
N ILE A 46 10.82 4.67 -5.35
CA ILE A 46 9.60 3.96 -5.75
C ILE A 46 8.78 4.79 -6.73
N CYS A 47 8.55 6.08 -6.46
CA CYS A 47 7.86 6.97 -7.39
C CYS A 47 8.56 7.02 -8.76
N GLU A 48 9.88 7.12 -8.80
CA GLU A 48 10.66 7.13 -10.04
C GLU A 48 10.53 5.81 -10.82
N GLU A 49 10.60 4.66 -10.16
CA GLU A 49 10.42 3.36 -10.83
C GLU A 49 8.98 3.13 -11.30
N LEU A 50 7.97 3.57 -10.53
CA LEU A 50 6.57 3.61 -11.01
C LEU A 50 6.45 4.49 -12.26
N LYS A 51 7.12 5.64 -12.28
CA LYS A 51 7.12 6.53 -13.44
C LYS A 51 7.80 5.89 -14.65
N ARG A 52 8.90 5.17 -14.47
CA ARG A 52 9.56 4.41 -15.55
C ARG A 52 8.65 3.33 -16.12
N ALA A 53 7.83 2.69 -15.28
CA ALA A 53 6.78 1.75 -15.70
C ALA A 53 5.56 2.41 -16.39
N GLY A 54 5.54 3.75 -16.47
CA GLY A 54 4.43 4.51 -17.05
C GLY A 54 3.23 4.65 -16.12
N ILE A 55 3.35 4.27 -14.85
CA ILE A 55 2.34 4.49 -13.83
C ILE A 55 2.45 5.95 -13.37
N ARG A 56 1.34 6.67 -13.41
CA ARG A 56 1.25 8.08 -13.00
C ARG A 56 0.13 8.34 -11.99
N HIS A 57 -0.70 7.33 -11.72
CA HIS A 57 -1.82 7.45 -10.80
C HIS A 57 -1.64 6.48 -9.65
N ILE A 58 -1.80 6.97 -8.42
CA ILE A 58 -1.76 6.15 -7.22
C ILE A 58 -3.09 6.33 -6.49
N ALA A 59 -3.88 5.26 -6.42
CA ALA A 59 -5.09 5.23 -5.61
C ALA A 59 -4.71 4.74 -4.19
N TRP A 60 -5.02 5.53 -3.17
CA TRP A 60 -4.38 5.38 -1.86
C TRP A 60 -5.30 5.70 -0.69
N LEU A 61 -5.19 4.91 0.38
CA LEU A 61 -5.71 5.24 1.71
C LEU A 61 -4.53 5.35 2.69
N PRO A 62 -4.39 6.45 3.46
CA PRO A 62 -3.30 6.62 4.41
C PRO A 62 -3.24 5.51 5.47
N GLU A 63 -2.04 4.97 5.69
CA GLU A 63 -1.76 3.91 6.65
C GLU A 63 -0.32 4.03 7.18
N THR A 64 0.06 3.21 8.16
CA THR A 64 1.30 3.40 8.94
C THR A 64 2.55 2.83 8.29
N GLU A 65 2.46 1.72 7.55
CA GLU A 65 3.60 0.95 7.05
C GLU A 65 4.31 1.61 5.88
N THR A 66 3.59 2.35 5.04
CA THR A 66 4.11 3.07 3.87
C THR A 66 4.09 4.58 4.03
N HIS A 67 4.02 5.09 5.26
CA HIS A 67 4.05 6.54 5.54
C HIS A 67 5.25 7.27 4.89
N PHE A 68 6.37 6.57 4.69
CA PHE A 68 7.56 7.07 3.98
C PHE A 68 7.28 7.47 2.52
N MET A 69 6.21 6.94 1.90
CA MET A 69 5.78 7.30 0.56
C MET A 69 5.08 8.66 0.51
N ASN A 70 4.47 9.12 1.62
CA ASN A 70 3.52 10.24 1.64
C ASN A 70 4.11 11.52 1.05
N GLY A 71 5.27 11.95 1.55
CA GLY A 71 5.93 13.16 1.07
C GLY A 71 6.36 13.05 -0.40
N ALA A 72 6.85 11.87 -0.81
CA ALA A 72 7.30 11.64 -2.18
C ALA A 72 6.13 11.67 -3.18
N MET A 73 5.04 10.96 -2.91
CA MET A 73 3.91 10.87 -3.84
C MET A 73 3.08 12.15 -3.89
N LEU A 74 2.87 12.84 -2.76
CA LEU A 74 2.09 14.08 -2.73
C LEU A 74 2.90 15.29 -3.23
N GLY A 75 4.24 15.20 -3.20
CA GLY A 75 5.13 16.25 -3.65
C GLY A 75 5.58 16.14 -5.11
N ASP A 76 5.35 14.99 -5.78
CA ASP A 76 5.74 14.77 -7.17
C ASP A 76 4.64 15.25 -8.14
N PRO A 77 4.89 16.27 -8.98
CA PRO A 77 3.88 16.81 -9.91
C PRO A 77 3.50 15.85 -11.04
N GLU A 78 4.30 14.83 -11.33
CA GLU A 78 3.97 13.79 -12.31
C GLU A 78 3.06 12.70 -11.72
N ILE A 79 2.99 12.58 -10.40
CA ILE A 79 2.14 11.59 -9.74
C ILE A 79 0.81 12.23 -9.34
N GLN A 80 -0.27 11.61 -9.78
CA GLN A 80 -1.64 11.96 -9.41
C GLN A 80 -2.13 11.00 -8.33
N VAL A 81 -2.26 11.50 -7.10
CA VAL A 81 -2.75 10.72 -5.97
C VAL A 81 -4.27 10.87 -5.86
N VAL A 82 -4.99 9.75 -5.87
CA VAL A 82 -6.43 9.68 -5.65
C VAL A 82 -6.68 9.06 -4.27
N GLN A 83 -7.10 9.88 -3.32
CA GLN A 83 -7.48 9.38 -2.00
C GLN A 83 -8.83 8.67 -2.07
N VAL A 84 -8.92 7.54 -1.38
CA VAL A 84 -10.14 6.74 -1.27
C VAL A 84 -10.63 6.68 0.17
N CYS A 85 -11.87 6.24 0.38
CA CYS A 85 -12.42 5.99 1.71
C CYS A 85 -12.28 4.52 2.14
N LYS A 86 -12.11 3.63 1.16
CA LYS A 86 -11.90 2.19 1.35
C LYS A 86 -10.95 1.65 0.30
N GLU A 87 -10.15 0.66 0.66
CA GLU A 87 -9.10 0.08 -0.18
C GLU A 87 -9.68 -0.62 -1.43
N GLY A 88 -10.88 -1.20 -1.32
CA GLY A 88 -11.59 -1.73 -2.47
C GLY A 88 -11.88 -0.69 -3.57
N GLU A 89 -12.07 0.59 -3.20
CA GLU A 89 -12.25 1.68 -4.17
C GLU A 89 -10.96 1.95 -4.95
N ALA A 90 -9.79 1.77 -4.32
CA ALA A 90 -8.51 1.95 -5.00
C ALA A 90 -8.32 0.94 -6.15
N ILE A 91 -8.74 -0.31 -5.93
CA ILE A 91 -8.75 -1.34 -6.98
C ILE A 91 -9.72 -0.97 -8.11
N ALA A 92 -10.94 -0.51 -7.78
CA ALA A 92 -11.93 -0.10 -8.76
C ALA A 92 -11.47 1.11 -9.60
N ILE A 93 -10.82 2.09 -8.97
CA ILE A 93 -10.23 3.25 -9.64
C ILE A 93 -9.12 2.81 -10.60
N CYS A 94 -8.21 1.93 -10.15
CA CYS A 94 -7.16 1.40 -11.03
C CYS A 94 -7.74 0.65 -12.24
N ALA A 95 -8.84 -0.10 -12.05
CA ALA A 95 -9.55 -0.73 -13.15
C ALA A 95 -10.16 0.29 -14.13
N GLY A 96 -10.79 1.36 -13.62
CA GLY A 96 -11.29 2.46 -14.45
C GLY A 96 -10.19 3.16 -15.24
N LEU A 97 -9.04 3.43 -14.60
CA LEU A 97 -7.86 4.01 -15.24
C LEU A 97 -7.36 3.12 -16.39
N TYR A 98 -7.27 1.81 -16.16
CA TYR A 98 -6.85 0.86 -17.19
C TYR A 98 -7.79 0.86 -18.40
N LEU A 99 -9.11 0.85 -18.16
CA LEU A 99 -10.11 0.95 -19.24
C LEU A 99 -10.00 2.27 -20.03
N ALA A 100 -9.53 3.34 -19.41
CA ALA A 100 -9.27 4.62 -20.05
C ALA A 100 -7.90 4.69 -20.76
N GLY A 101 -7.15 3.59 -20.85
CA GLY A 101 -5.82 3.54 -21.45
C GLY A 101 -4.71 4.13 -20.56
N MET A 102 -5.00 4.38 -19.28
CA MET A 102 -4.05 4.88 -18.29
C MET A 102 -3.53 3.75 -17.40
N ARG A 103 -2.47 4.02 -16.64
CA ARG A 103 -1.86 3.06 -15.71
C ARG A 103 -1.91 3.60 -14.29
N GLY A 104 -2.39 2.77 -13.38
CA GLY A 104 -2.51 3.08 -11.96
C GLY A 104 -1.94 1.98 -11.07
N ALA A 105 -1.56 2.36 -9.86
CA ALA A 105 -1.23 1.45 -8.77
C ALA A 105 -2.13 1.72 -7.57
N ALA A 106 -2.54 0.66 -6.88
CA ALA A 106 -3.24 0.77 -5.60
C ALA A 106 -2.21 0.66 -4.47
N LEU A 107 -2.23 1.58 -3.51
CA LEU A 107 -1.37 1.57 -2.33
C LEU A 107 -2.22 1.36 -1.07
N MET A 108 -1.96 0.28 -0.33
CA MET A 108 -2.74 -0.12 0.85
C MET A 108 -1.90 -0.96 1.83
N GLU A 109 -2.36 -1.10 3.06
CA GLU A 109 -1.84 -2.10 4.00
C GLU A 109 -2.39 -3.49 3.67
N ASN A 110 -1.77 -4.55 4.19
CA ASN A 110 -2.27 -5.92 4.06
C ASN A 110 -3.69 -6.13 4.64
N GLN A 111 -4.10 -5.37 5.67
CA GLN A 111 -5.50 -5.40 6.15
C GLN A 111 -6.50 -4.95 5.09
N GLY A 112 -6.18 -3.83 4.40
CA GLY A 112 -6.97 -3.33 3.28
C GLY A 112 -6.99 -4.28 2.09
N LEU A 113 -5.88 -4.98 1.84
CA LEU A 113 -5.81 -6.05 0.83
C LEU A 113 -6.82 -7.17 1.13
N PHE A 114 -6.94 -7.59 2.40
CA PHE A 114 -7.88 -8.65 2.80
C PHE A 114 -9.33 -8.21 2.61
N GLU A 115 -9.66 -6.98 3.01
CA GLU A 115 -10.99 -6.38 2.81
C GLU A 115 -11.34 -6.28 1.32
N SER A 116 -10.35 -5.90 0.50
CA SER A 116 -10.48 -5.70 -0.94
C SER A 116 -10.67 -7.00 -1.73
N GLY A 117 -10.57 -8.18 -1.12
CA GLY A 117 -10.59 -9.48 -1.80
C GLY A 117 -11.79 -9.68 -2.75
N ASN A 118 -12.97 -9.19 -2.35
CA ASN A 118 -14.16 -9.27 -3.21
C ASN A 118 -14.00 -8.42 -4.48
N VAL A 119 -13.49 -7.19 -4.37
CA VAL A 119 -13.25 -6.30 -5.52
C VAL A 119 -12.10 -6.81 -6.38
N LEU A 120 -11.06 -7.33 -5.74
CA LEU A 120 -9.87 -7.88 -6.39
C LEU A 120 -10.22 -9.08 -7.29
N LYS A 121 -11.17 -9.93 -6.86
CA LYS A 121 -11.73 -10.98 -7.71
C LYS A 121 -12.29 -10.44 -9.03
N TRP A 122 -12.94 -9.27 -9.02
CA TRP A 122 -13.44 -8.63 -10.25
C TRP A 122 -12.30 -8.12 -11.12
N ALA A 123 -11.27 -7.49 -10.55
CA ALA A 123 -10.09 -7.07 -11.32
C ALA A 123 -9.40 -8.25 -12.02
N ILE A 124 -9.32 -9.41 -11.35
CA ILE A 124 -8.84 -10.66 -11.94
C ILE A 124 -9.74 -11.13 -13.09
N SER A 125 -11.06 -11.20 -12.86
CA SER A 125 -12.03 -11.65 -13.87
C SER A 125 -12.11 -10.74 -15.10
N LEU A 126 -11.83 -9.45 -14.91
CA LEU A 126 -11.78 -8.44 -15.97
C LEU A 126 -10.39 -8.32 -16.62
N GLU A 127 -9.45 -9.17 -16.22
CA GLU A 127 -8.08 -9.23 -16.74
C GLU A 127 -7.36 -7.87 -16.67
N VAL A 128 -7.55 -7.15 -15.57
CA VAL A 128 -6.98 -5.82 -15.37
C VAL A 128 -5.55 -5.94 -14.83
N PRO A 129 -4.53 -5.55 -15.59
CA PRO A 129 -3.16 -5.49 -15.11
C PRO A 129 -2.97 -4.25 -14.24
N MET A 130 -2.53 -4.44 -13.01
CA MET A 130 -2.20 -3.35 -12.08
C MET A 130 -1.20 -3.82 -11.05
N LEU A 131 -0.50 -2.85 -10.43
CA LEU A 131 0.25 -3.10 -9.21
C LEU A 131 -0.62 -2.86 -7.98
N ILE A 132 -0.52 -3.75 -7.02
CA ILE A 132 -1.03 -3.56 -5.66
C ILE A 132 0.18 -3.44 -4.76
N LEU A 133 0.53 -2.22 -4.38
CA LEU A 133 1.60 -1.92 -3.43
C LEU A 133 1.05 -2.16 -2.02
N VAL A 134 1.62 -3.14 -1.33
CA VAL A 134 1.11 -3.59 -0.03
C VAL A 134 2.13 -3.27 1.06
N GLY A 135 1.79 -2.35 1.95
CA GLY A 135 2.48 -2.15 3.21
C GLY A 135 2.28 -3.37 4.09
N VAL A 136 3.36 -4.07 4.43
CA VAL A 136 3.27 -5.35 5.16
C VAL A 136 3.47 -5.15 6.65
N MET A 137 2.36 -5.00 7.37
CA MET A 137 2.32 -4.99 8.82
C MET A 137 2.83 -6.33 9.39
N GLY A 138 3.69 -6.25 10.41
CA GLY A 138 4.28 -7.40 11.09
C GLY A 138 5.52 -8.01 10.44
N TYR A 139 6.01 -7.44 9.34
CA TYR A 139 7.24 -7.86 8.69
C TYR A 139 8.46 -7.86 9.66
N ARG A 140 8.60 -6.80 10.44
CA ARG A 140 9.69 -6.65 11.42
C ARG A 140 9.66 -7.73 12.49
N LEU A 141 8.48 -8.06 13.02
CA LEU A 141 8.34 -9.12 14.02
C LEU A 141 8.77 -10.48 13.46
N HIS A 142 8.47 -10.76 12.19
CA HIS A 142 8.87 -12.00 11.54
C HIS A 142 10.40 -12.10 11.37
N ILE A 143 11.05 -10.99 10.97
CA ILE A 143 12.51 -10.92 10.86
C ILE A 143 13.19 -11.01 12.23
N GLU A 144 12.72 -10.25 13.22
CA GLU A 144 13.27 -10.28 14.59
C GLU A 144 13.13 -11.68 15.22
N GLN A 145 12.00 -12.38 15.02
CA GLN A 145 11.82 -13.76 15.49
C GLN A 145 12.72 -14.76 14.77
N SER A 146 12.87 -14.61 13.45
CA SER A 146 13.74 -15.47 12.64
C SER A 146 15.22 -15.29 13.04
N LEU A 147 15.64 -14.07 13.32
CA LEU A 147 17.00 -13.76 13.80
C LEU A 147 17.22 -14.18 15.26
N ALA A 148 16.19 -14.11 16.11
CA ALA A 148 16.27 -14.50 17.51
C ALA A 148 16.19 -16.03 17.74
N GLY A 149 16.02 -16.84 16.68
CA GLY A 149 15.91 -18.30 16.78
C GLY A 149 14.74 -18.79 17.64
N ARG A 150 13.75 -17.93 17.91
CA ARG A 150 12.60 -18.25 18.76
C ARG A 150 11.65 -19.14 17.97
N GLN A 151 11.53 -20.41 18.36
CA GLN A 151 10.50 -21.32 17.83
C GLN A 151 9.13 -21.09 18.47
N GLU A 152 9.07 -20.36 19.59
CA GLU A 152 7.82 -19.96 20.22
C GLU A 152 7.37 -18.61 19.67
N GLY A 153 6.10 -18.53 19.29
CA GLY A 153 5.49 -17.35 18.67
C GLY A 153 5.58 -16.08 19.52
N PRO A 154 5.13 -14.93 18.99
CA PRO A 154 5.28 -13.63 19.64
C PRO A 154 4.81 -13.60 21.10
N ALA A 155 5.58 -12.91 21.95
CA ALA A 155 5.44 -12.93 23.40
C ALA A 155 4.13 -12.28 23.92
N SER A 156 3.47 -11.45 23.11
CA SER A 156 2.20 -10.82 23.48
C SER A 156 1.09 -11.13 22.46
N PRO A 157 -0.18 -11.15 22.90
CA PRO A 157 -1.33 -11.32 22.01
C PRO A 157 -1.37 -10.26 20.89
N GLU A 158 -0.99 -9.00 21.16
CA GLU A 158 -0.98 -7.96 20.14
C GLU A 158 0.06 -8.23 19.04
N LEU A 159 1.29 -8.61 19.42
CA LEU A 159 2.32 -9.00 18.43
C LEU A 159 1.89 -10.23 17.62
N ARG A 160 1.08 -11.12 18.20
CA ARG A 160 0.55 -12.29 17.51
C ARG A 160 -0.49 -11.94 16.46
N LEU A 161 -1.35 -10.95 16.71
CA LEU A 161 -2.25 -10.40 15.68
C LEU A 161 -1.46 -9.73 14.55
N VAL A 162 -0.45 -8.93 14.90
CA VAL A 162 0.40 -8.23 13.92
C VAL A 162 1.18 -9.23 13.05
N GLY A 163 1.77 -10.27 13.65
CA GLY A 163 2.45 -11.34 12.90
C GLY A 163 1.49 -12.18 12.03
N ALA A 164 0.26 -12.40 12.48
CA ALA A 164 -0.73 -13.15 11.70
C ALA A 164 -1.08 -12.46 10.38
N ALA A 165 -1.08 -11.12 10.32
CA ALA A 165 -1.31 -10.39 9.08
C ALA A 165 -0.21 -10.68 8.04
N PHE A 166 1.06 -10.75 8.46
CA PHE A 166 2.17 -11.19 7.60
C PHE A 166 1.97 -12.63 7.14
N ASP A 167 1.72 -13.55 8.07
CA ASP A 167 1.60 -14.99 7.80
C ASP A 167 0.45 -15.32 6.84
N ILE A 168 -0.65 -14.57 6.90
CA ILE A 168 -1.84 -14.76 6.05
C ILE A 168 -1.69 -14.11 4.68
N THR A 169 -0.84 -13.07 4.54
CA THR A 169 -0.68 -12.31 3.28
C THR A 169 -0.31 -13.23 2.11
N LYS A 170 0.67 -14.12 2.30
CA LYS A 170 1.10 -15.05 1.25
C LYS A 170 -0.01 -16.05 0.87
N PRO A 171 -0.59 -16.83 1.81
CA PRO A 171 -1.72 -17.72 1.50
C PRO A 171 -2.90 -17.02 0.82
N PHE A 172 -3.21 -15.78 1.22
CA PHE A 172 -4.29 -14.99 0.62
C PHE A 172 -4.03 -14.71 -0.86
N LEU A 173 -2.82 -14.23 -1.19
CA LEU A 173 -2.43 -13.96 -2.58
C LEU A 173 -2.37 -15.25 -3.42
N GLU A 174 -1.87 -16.34 -2.84
CA GLU A 174 -1.83 -17.66 -3.50
C GLU A 174 -3.24 -18.18 -3.81
N ALA A 175 -4.19 -18.03 -2.88
CA ALA A 175 -5.57 -18.44 -3.08
C ALA A 175 -6.26 -17.67 -4.23
N LEU A 176 -5.88 -16.41 -4.44
CA LEU A 176 -6.38 -15.59 -5.56
C LEU A 176 -5.58 -15.77 -6.86
N GLY A 177 -4.49 -16.54 -6.83
CA GLY A 177 -3.57 -16.68 -7.96
C GLY A 177 -2.95 -15.35 -8.37
N ILE A 178 -2.55 -14.53 -7.38
CA ILE A 178 -1.85 -13.27 -7.58
C ILE A 178 -0.37 -13.48 -7.30
N SER A 179 0.47 -13.21 -8.29
CA SER A 179 1.92 -13.19 -8.12
C SER A 179 2.35 -12.09 -7.17
N ARG A 180 3.48 -12.29 -6.48
CA ARG A 180 4.01 -11.32 -5.53
C ARG A 180 5.50 -11.11 -5.70
N HIS A 181 5.91 -9.84 -5.63
CA HIS A 181 7.29 -9.41 -5.50
C HIS A 181 7.50 -8.79 -4.11
N HIS A 182 8.75 -8.68 -3.69
CA HIS A 182 9.09 -8.12 -2.38
C HIS A 182 10.22 -7.11 -2.52
N VAL A 183 10.00 -5.91 -1.98
CA VAL A 183 10.92 -4.78 -2.02
C VAL A 183 11.39 -4.48 -0.60
N GLN A 184 12.60 -4.92 -0.29
CA GLN A 184 13.21 -4.86 1.04
C GLN A 184 14.38 -3.87 1.13
N SER A 185 14.91 -3.45 -0.02
CA SER A 185 16.06 -2.55 -0.15
C SER A 185 15.98 -1.71 -1.42
N ASP A 186 16.89 -0.75 -1.58
CA ASP A 186 16.95 0.12 -2.75
C ASP A 186 17.23 -0.66 -4.05
N ASP A 187 18.05 -1.71 -3.97
CA ASP A 187 18.35 -2.61 -5.08
C ASP A 187 17.13 -3.38 -5.58
N ASP A 188 16.13 -3.56 -4.71
CA ASP A 188 14.90 -4.27 -5.03
C ASP A 188 13.87 -3.38 -5.73
N VAL A 189 14.02 -2.06 -5.72
CA VAL A 189 13.01 -1.13 -6.29
C VAL A 189 12.79 -1.39 -7.79
N LYS A 190 13.83 -1.84 -8.51
CA LYS A 190 13.69 -2.29 -9.92
C LYS A 190 12.69 -3.43 -10.13
N LYS A 191 12.35 -4.19 -9.08
CA LYS A 191 11.31 -5.23 -9.13
C LYS A 191 9.93 -4.65 -9.39
N LEU A 192 9.67 -3.37 -9.12
CA LEU A 192 8.39 -2.74 -9.47
C LEU A 192 8.15 -2.76 -10.98
N GLY A 193 9.17 -2.44 -11.78
CA GLY A 193 9.09 -2.53 -13.24
C GLY A 193 8.82 -3.97 -13.70
N LEU A 194 9.59 -4.94 -13.16
CA LEU A 194 9.41 -6.36 -13.47
C LEU A 194 8.02 -6.88 -13.10
N ALA A 195 7.51 -6.49 -11.92
CA ALA A 195 6.19 -6.83 -11.45
C ALA A 195 5.10 -6.26 -12.37
N PHE A 196 5.33 -5.07 -12.93
CA PHE A 196 4.37 -4.45 -13.83
C PHE A 196 4.39 -5.09 -15.23
N ASP A 197 5.56 -5.42 -15.75
CA ASP A 197 5.69 -6.20 -16.99
C ASP A 197 5.01 -7.57 -16.85
N GLU A 198 5.14 -8.20 -15.68
CA GLU A 198 4.41 -9.43 -15.34
C GLU A 198 2.89 -9.19 -15.32
N ALA A 199 2.43 -8.13 -14.66
CA ALA A 199 1.00 -7.80 -14.63
C ALA A 199 0.43 -7.65 -16.05
N LEU A 200 1.14 -6.92 -16.92
CA LEU A 200 0.75 -6.73 -18.32
C LEU A 200 0.74 -8.04 -19.12
N SER A 201 1.77 -8.86 -18.99
CA SER A 201 1.90 -10.11 -19.75
C SER A 201 0.89 -11.18 -19.31
N THR A 202 0.62 -11.26 -18.01
CA THR A 202 -0.34 -12.22 -17.44
C THR A 202 -1.77 -11.71 -17.47
N ARG A 203 -1.97 -10.41 -17.73
CA ARG A 203 -3.25 -9.70 -17.62
C ARG A 203 -3.91 -9.90 -16.26
N ARG A 204 -3.11 -9.81 -15.20
CA ARG A 204 -3.56 -10.00 -13.81
C ARG A 204 -2.98 -8.91 -12.92
N PRO A 205 -3.64 -8.61 -11.78
CA PRO A 205 -3.01 -7.84 -10.72
C PRO A 205 -1.77 -8.57 -10.19
N VAL A 206 -0.73 -7.80 -9.86
CA VAL A 206 0.48 -8.29 -9.20
C VAL A 206 0.68 -7.51 -7.90
N ALA A 207 0.94 -8.24 -6.81
CA ALA A 207 1.22 -7.63 -5.51
C ALA A 207 2.72 -7.30 -5.38
N VAL A 208 3.04 -6.12 -4.88
CA VAL A 208 4.40 -5.75 -4.49
C VAL A 208 4.37 -5.48 -2.99
N LEU A 209 4.96 -6.40 -2.24
CA LEU A 209 5.09 -6.30 -0.80
C LEU A 209 6.19 -5.27 -0.50
N LEU A 210 5.85 -4.23 0.25
CA LEU A 210 6.77 -3.19 0.69
C LEU A 210 7.08 -3.42 2.16
N THR A 211 8.36 -3.63 2.48
CA THR A 211 8.82 -3.69 3.87
C THR A 211 8.59 -2.34 4.56
N SER A 212 8.15 -2.34 5.81
CA SER A 212 7.99 -1.12 6.64
C SER A 212 9.27 -0.29 6.72
N ALA A 213 9.15 1.01 7.01
CA ALA A 213 10.27 1.93 7.19
C ALA A 213 11.32 1.41 8.20
N ASP A 214 10.87 0.76 9.28
CA ASP A 214 11.73 0.27 10.37
C ASP A 214 12.52 -1.01 10.03
N GLY A 215 12.17 -1.71 8.94
CA GLY A 215 12.80 -2.96 8.52
C GLY A 215 13.55 -2.86 7.19
N TYR A 216 13.63 -1.65 6.62
CA TYR A 216 14.21 -1.41 5.31
C TYR A 216 15.73 -1.28 5.40
N VAL A 217 16.44 -2.00 4.53
CA VAL A 217 17.89 -1.87 4.42
C VAL A 217 18.19 -0.82 3.36
N THR A 218 18.65 0.36 3.79
CA THR A 218 19.16 1.38 2.87
C THR A 218 20.41 0.83 2.18
N GLY A 219 20.50 1.01 0.86
CA GLY A 219 21.73 0.72 0.13
C GLY A 219 22.86 1.57 0.71
N THR A 220 24.05 1.00 0.85
CA THR A 220 25.25 1.81 1.07
C THR A 220 25.36 2.78 -0.10
N ALA A 221 25.20 4.07 0.17
CA ALA A 221 25.64 5.11 -0.73
C ALA A 221 27.16 5.00 -0.87
N GLU A 222 27.65 4.13 -1.75
CA GLU A 222 29.00 4.26 -2.28
C GLU A 222 28.96 5.30 -3.39
N GLY A 223 29.49 6.49 -3.09
CA GLY A 223 29.71 7.52 -4.10
C GLY A 223 29.93 8.95 -3.63
N ALA A 224 30.78 9.20 -2.63
CA ALA A 224 31.59 10.43 -2.52
C ALA A 224 32.82 10.20 -1.62
#